data_AF-A0A9W7G1Q7-F1
#
_entry.id   AF-A0A9W7G1Q7-F1
#
_cell.length_a   1.000
_cell.length_b   1.000
_cell.length_c   1.000
_cell.angle_alpha   90.00
_cell.angle_beta   90.00
_cell.angle_gamma   90.00
#
_symmetry.space_group_name_H-M   'P 1'
#
loop_
_entity.id
_entity.type
_entity.pdbx_description
1 polymer ?
#
loop_
_entity_poly.entity_id
_entity_poly.type
_entity_poly.pdbx_seq_one_letter_code
_entity_poly.pdbx_strand_id
1 'polypeptide(L)'
;CLACDANQVANEARTECICQQGFYTGLIANEATPVPDGISRDTPGMNLKTLNLLPGHYRTNFNSTEILPCLNEEHCTGGSDPSSYCAPGYTGPLCAVCSSGFAAVGAGETLSCNECVGSATATAAAGIGAIFLALVVAVFYRLKEKNENVKRRAQSFESAMEFVSEKFEKV
;
A
#
# COMPACT_ATOMS: atom_id res chain seq x y z
N CYS A 1 18.63 6.02 52.91
CA CYS A 1 18.48 6.30 51.47
C CYS A 1 18.85 5.04 50.71
N LEU A 2 18.12 4.71 49.63
CA LEU A 2 18.54 3.66 48.70
C LEU A 2 19.80 4.17 47.99
N ALA A 3 20.93 3.47 48.15
CA ALA A 3 22.13 3.77 47.39
C ALA A 3 22.02 3.03 46.05
N CYS A 4 22.00 3.79 44.94
CA CYS A 4 21.99 3.21 43.60
C CYS A 4 23.41 2.85 43.16
N ASP A 5 23.52 1.83 42.33
CA ASP A 5 24.79 1.39 41.76
C ASP A 5 25.33 2.39 40.72
N ALA A 6 26.53 2.10 40.19
CA ALA A 6 27.15 2.94 39.18
C ALA A 6 26.23 3.14 37.95
N ASN A 7 26.17 4.39 37.46
CA ASN A 7 25.33 4.83 36.33
C ASN A 7 23.82 4.70 36.56
N GLN A 8 23.38 4.62 37.82
CA GLN A 8 21.98 4.64 38.19
C GLN A 8 21.66 5.82 39.10
N VAL A 9 20.43 6.31 39.00
CA VAL A 9 19.87 7.39 39.81
C VAL A 9 18.52 6.95 40.36
N ALA A 10 18.12 7.50 41.52
CA ALA A 10 16.79 7.23 42.05
C ALA A 10 15.72 7.82 41.11
N ASN A 11 14.62 7.10 40.91
CA ASN A 11 13.47 7.63 40.19
C ASN A 11 12.83 8.82 40.95
N GLU A 12 11.86 9.51 40.34
CA GLU A 12 11.20 10.67 40.94
C GLU A 12 10.58 10.37 42.31
N ALA A 13 9.97 9.20 42.46
CA ALA A 13 9.37 8.73 43.72
C ALA A 13 10.42 8.28 44.76
N ARG A 14 11.69 8.17 44.37
CA ARG A 14 12.81 7.65 45.16
C ARG A 14 12.56 6.24 45.74
N THR A 15 11.79 5.44 45.01
CA THR A 15 11.42 4.07 45.40
C THR A 15 12.30 3.01 44.73
N GLU A 16 12.93 3.34 43.61
CA GLU A 16 13.72 2.42 42.79
C GLU A 16 14.90 3.16 42.13
N CYS A 17 15.91 2.39 41.73
CA CYS A 17 17.04 2.89 40.96
C CYS A 17 16.80 2.64 39.47
N ILE A 18 16.96 3.68 38.67
CA ILE A 18 16.83 3.66 37.22
C ILE A 18 18.15 4.06 36.58
N CYS A 19 18.42 3.59 35.37
CA CYS A 19 19.60 4.00 34.61
C CYS A 19 19.56 5.52 34.34
N GLN A 20 20.70 6.19 34.50
CA GLN A 20 20.82 7.61 34.15
C GLN A 20 20.80 7.83 32.62
N GLN A 21 20.72 9.09 32.19
CA GLN A 21 20.78 9.44 30.77
C GLN A 21 22.02 8.85 30.08
N GLY A 22 21.84 8.37 28.85
CA GLY A 22 22.89 7.66 28.10
C GLY A 22 23.13 6.20 28.55
N PHE A 23 22.37 5.68 29.51
CA PHE A 23 22.39 4.27 29.93
C PHE A 23 20.99 3.66 29.90
N TYR A 24 20.92 2.34 29.70
CA TYR A 24 19.69 1.56 29.71
C TYR A 24 19.87 0.22 30.40
N THR A 25 18.77 -0.34 30.89
CA THR A 25 18.75 -1.70 31.44
C THR A 25 18.66 -2.72 30.30
N GLY A 26 19.74 -3.48 30.10
CA GLY A 26 19.86 -4.48 29.04
C GLY A 26 19.15 -5.80 29.33
N LEU A 27 19.79 -6.91 28.95
CA LEU A 27 19.31 -8.27 29.22
C LEU A 27 19.49 -8.68 30.69
N ILE A 28 20.47 -8.08 31.36
CA ILE A 28 20.77 -8.33 32.76
C ILE A 28 20.04 -7.25 33.58
N ALA A 29 19.14 -7.69 34.45
CA ALA A 29 18.41 -6.79 35.34
C ALA A 29 19.39 -6.06 36.27
N ASN A 30 19.12 -4.76 36.51
CA ASN A 30 19.93 -3.87 37.34
C ASN A 30 21.37 -3.62 36.84
N GLU A 31 21.68 -3.95 35.58
CA GLU A 31 22.93 -3.54 34.94
C GLU A 31 22.67 -2.36 34.00
N ALA A 32 23.40 -1.26 34.21
CA ALA A 32 23.32 -0.06 33.40
C ALA A 32 24.32 -0.16 32.24
N THR A 33 23.83 -0.49 31.05
CA THR A 33 24.63 -0.60 29.83
C THR A 33 24.60 0.74 29.07
N PRO A 34 25.72 1.19 28.48
CA PRO A 34 25.74 2.38 27.63
C PRO A 34 24.76 2.26 26.46
N VAL A 35 24.01 3.32 26.19
CA VAL A 35 23.08 3.37 25.05
C VAL A 35 23.87 3.33 23.74
N PRO A 36 23.60 2.37 22.83
CA PRO A 36 24.26 2.30 21.53
C PRO A 36 23.84 3.45 20.61
N ASP A 37 24.54 3.60 19.50
CA ASP A 37 24.19 4.58 18.47
C ASP A 37 22.83 4.27 17.84
N GLY A 38 22.12 5.32 17.41
CA GLY A 38 20.76 5.18 16.86
C GLY A 38 19.62 5.19 17.87
N ILE A 39 19.91 5.44 19.15
CA ILE A 39 18.92 5.54 20.23
C ILE A 39 19.06 6.90 20.93
N SER A 40 17.93 7.50 21.32
CA SER A 40 17.92 8.75 22.10
C SER A 40 18.58 8.54 23.47
N ARG A 41 19.45 9.47 23.87
CA ARG A 41 20.15 9.43 25.16
C ARG A 41 19.47 10.26 26.26
N ASP A 42 18.38 10.94 25.91
CA ASP A 42 17.75 11.97 26.74
C ASP A 42 16.83 11.38 27.81
N THR A 43 16.29 10.18 27.55
CA THR A 43 15.33 9.52 28.44
C THR A 43 16.05 8.66 29.49
N PRO A 44 16.00 9.01 30.79
CA PRO A 44 16.49 8.14 31.83
C PRO A 44 15.56 6.94 32.04
N GLY A 45 16.08 5.87 32.64
CA GLY A 45 15.29 4.68 32.99
C GLY A 45 14.80 3.84 31.81
N MET A 46 15.39 4.02 30.62
CA MET A 46 15.13 3.12 29.50
C MET A 46 15.55 1.69 29.84
N ASN A 47 14.81 0.75 29.31
CA ASN A 47 15.17 -0.67 29.29
C ASN A 47 15.08 -1.18 27.86
N LEU A 48 15.54 -2.42 27.63
CA LEU A 48 15.55 -3.04 26.31
C LEU A 48 14.21 -2.91 25.58
N LYS A 49 13.08 -3.05 26.28
CA LYS A 49 11.74 -2.96 25.66
C LYS A 49 11.35 -1.52 25.31
N THR A 50 11.73 -0.57 26.15
CA THR A 50 11.36 0.86 26.02
C THR A 50 12.42 1.71 25.33
N LEU A 51 13.45 1.10 24.74
CA LEU A 51 14.47 1.80 23.94
C LEU A 51 13.81 2.67 22.87
N ASN A 52 14.11 3.96 22.93
CA ASN A 52 13.56 4.95 22.01
C ASN A 52 14.53 5.18 20.84
N LEU A 53 14.25 4.56 19.69
CA LEU A 53 15.09 4.68 18.50
C LEU A 53 14.99 6.10 17.92
N LEU A 54 16.11 6.60 17.43
CA LEU A 54 16.14 7.82 16.64
C LEU A 54 15.53 7.56 15.24
N PRO A 55 15.03 8.60 14.56
CA PRO A 55 14.67 8.51 13.15
C PRO A 55 15.82 7.91 12.32
N GLY A 56 15.47 7.21 11.24
CA GLY A 56 16.42 6.49 10.38
C GLY A 56 16.99 5.19 10.95
N HIS A 57 16.55 4.77 12.14
CA HIS A 57 16.98 3.52 12.76
C HIS A 57 15.82 2.53 12.93
N TYR A 58 16.15 1.25 12.89
CA TYR A 58 15.22 0.14 12.98
C TYR A 58 15.74 -0.97 13.88
N ARG A 59 14.81 -1.67 14.53
CA ARG A 59 15.08 -2.94 15.19
C ARG A 59 13.95 -3.92 14.93
N THR A 60 14.28 -5.20 14.90
CA THR A 60 13.33 -6.27 14.56
C THR A 60 12.20 -6.44 15.58
N ASN A 61 12.48 -6.24 16.87
CA ASN A 61 11.49 -6.33 17.94
C ASN A 61 12.00 -5.66 19.23
N PHE A 62 11.14 -5.59 20.24
CA PHE A 62 11.43 -4.94 21.52
C PHE A 62 12.49 -5.63 22.40
N ASN A 63 12.89 -6.86 22.08
CA ASN A 63 13.98 -7.57 22.77
C ASN A 63 15.29 -7.55 21.97
N SER A 64 15.32 -6.93 20.79
CA SER A 64 16.53 -6.83 19.98
C SER A 64 17.46 -5.78 20.57
N THR A 65 18.71 -6.17 20.83
CA THR A 65 19.82 -5.26 21.15
C THR A 65 20.49 -4.72 19.90
N GLU A 66 20.23 -5.33 18.74
CA GLU A 66 20.77 -4.91 17.46
C GLU A 66 19.91 -3.77 16.89
N ILE A 67 20.55 -2.63 16.65
CA ILE A 67 19.98 -1.43 16.05
C ILE A 67 20.63 -1.27 14.68
N LEU A 68 19.80 -1.22 13.65
CA LEU A 68 20.24 -1.16 12.27
C LEU A 68 19.87 0.21 11.67
N PRO A 69 20.72 0.79 10.82
CA PRO A 69 20.32 1.92 10.00
C PRO A 69 19.29 1.45 8.97
N CYS A 70 18.32 2.31 8.66
CA CYS A 70 17.36 2.04 7.62
C CYS A 70 17.95 2.24 6.23
N LEU A 71 17.35 1.58 5.23
CA LEU A 71 17.77 1.72 3.83
C LEU A 71 17.56 3.15 3.33
N ASN A 72 16.50 3.80 3.81
CA ASN A 72 16.24 5.20 3.62
C ASN A 72 15.79 5.76 4.98
N GLU A 73 16.43 6.84 5.42
CA GLU A 73 16.18 7.43 6.74
C GLU A 73 14.73 7.90 6.90
N GLU A 74 14.09 8.35 5.82
CA GLU A 74 12.72 8.87 5.82
C GLU A 74 11.66 7.77 6.02
N HIS A 75 12.01 6.50 5.73
CA HIS A 75 11.07 5.38 5.91
C HIS A 75 10.95 4.96 7.36
N CYS A 76 11.93 5.30 8.19
CA CYS A 76 11.98 4.91 9.59
C CYS A 76 11.77 6.13 10.50
N THR A 77 10.60 6.21 11.09
CA THR A 77 10.24 7.25 12.05
C THR A 77 10.95 7.07 13.39
N GLY A 78 11.45 5.87 13.68
CA GLY A 78 12.03 5.52 14.98
C GLY A 78 10.96 5.37 16.06
N GLY A 79 11.34 5.58 17.32
CA GLY A 79 10.43 5.48 18.48
C GLY A 79 10.67 4.24 19.35
N SER A 80 9.79 4.02 20.32
CA SER A 80 9.88 2.88 21.24
C SER A 80 9.08 1.65 20.80
N ASP A 81 8.02 1.84 20.02
CA ASP A 81 7.09 0.77 19.63
C ASP A 81 7.42 0.19 18.24
N PRO A 82 7.81 -1.10 18.16
CA PRO A 82 8.12 -1.79 16.90
C PRO A 82 7.02 -1.76 15.84
N SER A 83 5.76 -1.59 16.22
CA SER A 83 4.66 -1.49 15.27
C SER A 83 4.59 -0.15 14.54
N SER A 84 5.30 0.87 15.05
CA SER A 84 5.22 2.26 14.59
C SER A 84 6.55 2.81 14.05
N TYR A 85 7.56 1.95 13.84
CA TYR A 85 8.87 2.36 13.32
C TYR A 85 8.83 2.81 11.87
N CYS A 86 7.81 2.41 11.12
CA CYS A 86 7.72 2.69 9.71
C CYS A 86 6.80 3.87 9.42
N ALA A 87 7.24 4.71 8.50
CA ALA A 87 6.42 5.77 7.94
C ALA A 87 5.18 5.20 7.22
N PRO A 88 4.10 5.99 7.08
CA PRO A 88 2.89 5.55 6.39
C PRO A 88 3.19 5.00 4.99
N GLY A 89 2.60 3.85 4.65
CA GLY A 89 2.83 3.17 3.37
C GLY A 89 4.02 2.20 3.37
N TYR A 90 4.87 2.21 4.41
CA TYR A 90 6.01 1.32 4.57
C TYR A 90 5.80 0.32 5.72
N THR A 91 6.38 -0.87 5.58
CA THR A 91 6.26 -1.96 6.55
C THR A 91 7.44 -2.95 6.42
N GLY A 92 7.46 -3.97 7.26
CA GLY A 92 8.44 -5.04 7.23
C GLY A 92 9.83 -4.64 7.76
N PRO A 93 10.84 -5.52 7.57
CA PRO A 93 12.21 -5.26 7.99
C PRO A 93 12.77 -4.00 7.34
N LEU A 94 13.42 -3.14 8.14
CA LEU A 94 13.99 -1.85 7.72
C LEU A 94 13.00 -0.92 7.01
N CYS A 95 11.68 -1.15 7.19
CA CYS A 95 10.62 -0.44 6.49
C CYS A 95 10.79 -0.49 4.95
N ALA A 96 11.33 -1.59 4.45
CA ALA A 96 11.70 -1.80 3.05
C ALA A 96 10.60 -2.49 2.22
N VAL A 97 9.38 -2.61 2.76
CA VAL A 97 8.25 -3.26 2.10
C VAL A 97 7.10 -2.27 2.00
N CYS A 98 6.44 -2.21 0.85
CA CYS A 98 5.22 -1.40 0.73
C CYS A 98 4.05 -2.09 1.43
N SER A 99 3.30 -1.29 2.18
CA SER A 99 2.06 -1.72 2.83
C SER A 99 0.99 -2.06 1.78
N SER A 100 -0.04 -2.79 2.22
CA SER A 100 -1.19 -3.07 1.36
C SER A 100 -1.80 -1.77 0.83
N GLY A 101 -2.14 -1.74 -0.45
CA GLY A 101 -2.64 -0.54 -1.13
C GLY A 101 -1.55 0.40 -1.64
N PHE A 102 -0.26 0.05 -1.51
CA PHE A 102 0.86 0.80 -2.08
C PHE A 102 1.63 -0.04 -3.09
N ALA A 103 2.16 0.61 -4.13
CA ALA A 103 3.03 0.02 -5.14
C ALA A 103 4.47 0.53 -4.99
N ALA A 104 5.42 -0.40 -5.03
CA ALA A 104 6.84 -0.10 -4.99
C ALA A 104 7.33 0.50 -6.32
N VAL A 105 8.05 1.61 -6.24
CA VAL A 105 8.79 2.23 -7.34
C VAL A 105 10.25 2.36 -6.90
N GLY A 106 11.20 1.89 -7.70
CA GLY A 106 12.61 1.88 -7.30
C GLY A 106 12.97 0.70 -6.39
N ALA A 107 14.18 0.74 -5.81
CA ALA A 107 14.69 -0.29 -4.93
C ALA A 107 15.77 0.26 -3.97
N GLY A 108 15.98 -0.44 -2.84
CA GLY A 108 16.96 -0.05 -1.83
C GLY A 108 16.65 1.32 -1.24
N GLU A 109 17.64 2.21 -1.21
CA GLU A 109 17.51 3.60 -0.74
C GLU A 109 16.51 4.42 -1.59
N THR A 110 16.37 4.08 -2.87
CA THR A 110 15.45 4.76 -3.81
C THR A 110 14.04 4.17 -3.84
N LEU A 111 13.75 3.20 -2.97
CA LEU A 111 12.42 2.62 -2.87
C LEU A 111 11.42 3.71 -2.46
N SER A 112 10.33 3.84 -3.19
CA SER A 112 9.22 4.71 -2.86
C SER A 112 7.92 3.91 -2.95
N CYS A 113 7.10 3.99 -1.91
CA CYS A 113 5.78 3.35 -1.88
C CYS A 113 4.71 4.37 -2.23
N ASN A 114 4.08 4.22 -3.39
CA ASN A 114 3.04 5.12 -3.88
C ASN A 114 1.67 4.48 -3.71
N GLU A 115 0.68 5.27 -3.28
CA GLU A 115 -0.68 4.76 -3.08
C GLU A 115 -1.31 4.32 -4.42
N CYS A 116 -1.89 3.14 -4.42
CA CYS A 116 -2.60 2.59 -5.57
C CYS A 116 -3.94 3.32 -5.75
N VAL A 117 -3.94 4.36 -6.59
CA VAL A 117 -5.17 5.08 -6.94
C VAL A 117 -5.94 4.30 -8.00
N GLY A 118 -6.92 3.51 -7.59
CA GLY A 118 -7.80 2.79 -8.52
C GLY A 118 -8.69 1.78 -7.82
N SER A 119 -9.97 1.74 -8.20
CA SER A 119 -10.88 0.69 -7.75
C SER A 119 -11.00 -0.39 -8.83
N ALA A 120 -10.64 -1.62 -8.50
CA ALA A 120 -10.81 -2.78 -9.39
C ALA A 120 -12.25 -2.92 -9.90
N THR A 121 -13.25 -2.50 -9.10
CA THR A 121 -14.66 -2.53 -9.50
C THR A 121 -15.00 -1.46 -10.53
N ALA A 122 -14.39 -0.27 -10.44
CA ALA A 122 -14.61 0.81 -11.38
C ALA A 122 -13.98 0.51 -12.75
N THR A 123 -12.77 -0.06 -12.77
CA THR A 123 -12.12 -0.49 -14.02
C THR A 123 -12.86 -1.66 -14.68
N ALA A 124 -13.33 -2.64 -13.90
CA ALA A 124 -14.12 -3.75 -14.44
C ALA A 124 -15.47 -3.27 -15.02
N ALA A 125 -16.19 -2.38 -14.32
CA ALA A 125 -17.46 -1.84 -14.79
C ALA A 125 -17.31 -1.03 -16.07
N ALA A 126 -16.25 -0.20 -16.18
CA ALA A 126 -15.96 0.54 -17.40
C ALA A 126 -15.66 -0.39 -18.59
N GLY A 127 -14.89 -1.46 -18.35
CA GLY A 127 -14.59 -2.46 -19.38
C GLY A 127 -15.84 -3.21 -19.87
N ILE A 128 -16.68 -3.68 -18.95
CA ILE A 128 -17.93 -4.38 -19.30
C ILE A 128 -18.89 -3.44 -20.03
N GLY A 129 -19.01 -2.19 -19.58
CA GLY A 129 -19.83 -1.17 -20.23
C GLY A 129 -19.40 -0.91 -21.67
N ALA A 130 -18.09 -0.77 -21.93
CA ALA A 130 -17.57 -0.58 -23.28
C ALA A 130 -17.86 -1.75 -24.22
N ILE A 131 -17.70 -3.00 -23.72
CA ILE A 131 -18.02 -4.21 -24.49
C ILE A 131 -19.51 -4.28 -24.80
N PHE A 132 -20.36 -4.03 -23.81
CA PHE A 132 -21.82 -4.04 -24.01
C PHE A 132 -22.25 -3.01 -25.06
N LEU A 133 -21.69 -1.80 -25.00
CA LEU A 133 -21.99 -0.72 -25.93
C LEU A 133 -21.52 -1.07 -27.35
N ALA A 134 -20.34 -1.68 -27.50
CA ALA A 134 -19.87 -2.19 -28.80
C ALA A 134 -20.79 -3.28 -29.38
N LEU A 135 -21.31 -4.19 -28.54
CA LEU A 135 -22.26 -5.22 -28.96
C LEU A 135 -23.60 -4.61 -29.41
N VAL A 136 -24.14 -3.64 -28.66
CA VAL A 136 -25.37 -2.94 -29.04
C VAL A 136 -25.21 -2.24 -30.39
N VAL A 137 -24.08 -1.55 -30.59
CA VAL A 137 -23.76 -0.90 -31.86
C VAL A 137 -23.66 -1.92 -32.99
N ALA A 138 -22.95 -3.04 -32.77
CA ALA A 138 -22.83 -4.10 -33.78
C ALA A 138 -24.20 -4.71 -34.15
N VAL A 139 -25.05 -5.01 -33.17
CA VAL A 139 -26.41 -5.51 -33.39
C VAL A 139 -27.22 -4.48 -34.17
N PHE A 140 -27.15 -3.20 -33.81
CA PHE A 140 -27.85 -2.14 -34.52
C PHE A 140 -27.44 -2.04 -35.99
N TYR A 141 -26.13 -2.12 -36.29
CA TYR A 141 -25.63 -2.15 -37.67
C TYR A 141 -26.14 -3.37 -38.44
N ARG A 142 -26.15 -4.56 -37.81
CA ARG A 142 -26.68 -5.78 -38.44
C ARG A 142 -28.18 -5.72 -38.70
N LEU A 143 -28.96 -5.16 -37.76
CA LEU A 143 -30.40 -4.97 -37.93
C LEU A 143 -30.71 -3.95 -39.03
N LYS A 144 -29.94 -2.86 -39.10
CA LYS A 144 -30.05 -1.87 -40.17
C LYS A 144 -29.74 -2.48 -41.54
N GLU A 145 -28.64 -3.22 -41.65
CA GLU A 145 -28.25 -3.93 -42.88
C GLU A 145 -29.33 -4.92 -43.33
N LYS A 146 -29.89 -5.70 -42.40
CA LYS A 146 -30.98 -6.64 -42.69
C LYS A 146 -32.24 -5.91 -43.19
N ASN A 147 -32.61 -4.80 -42.56
CA ASN A 147 -33.81 -4.05 -42.94
C ASN A 147 -33.70 -3.44 -44.36
N GLU A 148 -32.54 -2.88 -44.70
CA GLU A 148 -32.25 -2.38 -46.06
C GLU A 148 -32.32 -3.50 -47.12
N ASN A 149 -31.84 -4.70 -46.80
CA ASN A 149 -31.91 -5.85 -47.69
C ASN A 149 -33.35 -6.38 -47.87
N VAL A 150 -34.18 -6.32 -46.82
CA VAL A 150 -35.60 -6.69 -46.90
C VAL A 150 -36.38 -5.71 -47.79
N LYS A 151 -36.16 -4.39 -47.63
CA LYS A 151 -36.80 -3.38 -48.48
C LYS A 151 -36.46 -3.55 -49.96
N ARG A 152 -35.19 -3.79 -50.30
CA ARG A 152 -34.78 -4.04 -51.70
C ARG A 152 -35.46 -5.27 -52.31
N ARG A 153 -35.64 -6.34 -51.53
CA ARG A 153 -36.35 -7.55 -52.00
C ARG A 153 -37.84 -7.30 -52.20
N ALA A 154 -38.48 -6.55 -51.31
CA ALA A 154 -39.89 -6.18 -51.46
C ALA A 154 -40.11 -5.35 -52.73
N GLN A 155 -39.28 -4.35 -52.98
CA GLN A 155 -39.33 -3.54 -54.22
C GLN A 155 -39.10 -4.38 -55.47
N SER A 156 -38.09 -5.26 -55.47
CA SER A 156 -37.83 -6.14 -56.62
C SER A 156 -38.98 -7.11 -56.92
N PHE A 157 -39.70 -7.55 -55.89
CA PHE A 157 -40.84 -8.46 -56.05
C PHE A 157 -42.07 -7.72 -56.59
N GLU A 158 -42.29 -6.48 -56.15
CA GLU A 158 -43.35 -5.60 -56.66
C GLU A 158 -43.16 -5.30 -58.15
N SER A 159 -41.94 -4.92 -58.57
CA SER A 159 -41.62 -4.71 -59.99
C SER A 159 -41.76 -5.97 -60.84
N ALA A 160 -41.45 -7.15 -60.28
CA ALA A 160 -41.61 -8.42 -60.98
C ALA A 160 -43.09 -8.79 -61.15
N MET A 161 -43.93 -8.47 -60.17
CA MET A 161 -45.38 -8.73 -60.21
C MET A 161 -46.08 -7.82 -61.23
N GLU A 162 -45.68 -6.56 -61.30
CA GLU A 162 -46.17 -5.59 -62.29
C GLU A 162 -45.81 -6.03 -63.73
N PHE A 163 -44.56 -6.48 -63.95
CA PHE A 163 -44.12 -7.03 -65.23
C PHE A 163 -44.90 -8.28 -65.67
N VAL A 164 -45.23 -9.17 -64.73
CA VAL A 164 -46.03 -10.37 -65.03
C VAL A 164 -47.47 -9.97 -65.40
N SER A 165 -48.07 -9.03 -64.68
CA SER A 165 -49.42 -8.52 -64.98
C SER A 165 -49.51 -7.93 -66.39
N GLU A 166 -48.55 -7.07 -66.78
CA GLU A 166 -48.53 -6.47 -68.13
C GLU A 166 -48.38 -7.52 -69.23
N LYS A 167 -47.67 -8.62 -68.95
CA LYS A 167 -47.46 -9.70 -69.92
C LYS A 167 -48.69 -10.58 -70.11
N PHE A 168 -49.53 -10.72 -69.08
CA PHE A 168 -50.79 -11.48 -69.16
C PHE A 168 -51.90 -10.71 -69.89
N GLU A 169 -51.87 -9.38 -69.88
CA GLU A 169 -52.88 -8.55 -70.56
C GLU A 169 -52.67 -8.46 -72.09
N LYS A 170 -51.51 -8.90 -72.59
CA LYS A 170 -51.15 -8.91 -74.02
C LYS A 170 -51.34 -10.28 -74.70
N VAL A 171 -51.98 -11.24 -74.04
CA VAL A 171 -52.34 -12.58 -74.59
C VAL A 171 -53.85 -12.68 -74.75
#